data_AF-A0A0E1NM29-F1
#
_entry.id   AF-A0A0E1NM29-F1
#
_cell.length_a   1.000
_cell.length_b   1.000
_cell.length_c   1.000
_cell.angle_alpha   90.00
_cell.angle_beta   90.00
_cell.angle_gamma   90.00
#
_symmetry.space_group_name_H-M   'P 1'
#
loop_
_entity.id
_entity.type
_entity.pdbx_description
1 polymer ?
#
loop_
_entity_poly.entity_id
_entity_poly.type
_entity_poly.pdbx_seq_one_letter_code
_entity_poly.pdbx_strand_id
1 'polypeptide(L)' 'MSDEYSCQCCGSKTIDNLGDYEICPICKWEDDPIQSKEPDYVGGANKMSLNEAKEAYKQGRKVI' A
#
# COMPACT_ATOMS: atom_id res chain seq x y z
N MET A 1 -0.50 -20.05 12.34
CA MET A 1 -1.33 -19.34 11.36
C MET A 1 -0.71 -17.97 11.28
N SER A 2 -0.05 -17.63 10.18
CA SER A 2 0.38 -16.25 9.93
C SER A 2 -0.89 -15.46 9.68
N ASP A 3 -1.21 -14.53 10.58
CA ASP A 3 -2.34 -13.63 10.39
C ASP A 3 -1.92 -12.56 9.38
N GLU A 4 -2.08 -12.86 8.09
CA GLU A 4 -1.80 -11.91 7.02
C GLU A 4 -2.83 -10.77 7.01
N TYR A 5 -2.34 -9.54 7.04
CA TYR A 5 -3.10 -8.31 6.89
C TYR A 5 -3.31 -7.97 5.42
N SER A 6 -4.42 -7.26 5.15
CA SER A 6 -4.71 -6.73 3.81
C SER A 6 -3.83 -5.54 3.49
N CYS A 7 -3.17 -5.58 2.34
CA CYS A 7 -2.52 -4.40 1.75
C CYS A 7 -3.53 -3.26 1.62
N GLN A 8 -3.20 -2.09 2.17
CA GLN A 8 -4.11 -0.95 2.18
C GLN A 8 -4.37 -0.37 0.79
N CYS A 9 -3.51 -0.65 -0.20
CA CYS A 9 -3.71 -0.24 -1.59
C CYS A 9 -4.65 -1.20 -2.34
N CYS A 10 -4.32 -2.51 -2.42
CA CYS A 10 -5.03 -3.46 -3.28
C CYS A 10 -6.03 -4.39 -2.56
N GLY A 11 -5.99 -4.45 -1.23
CA GLY A 11 -6.86 -5.28 -0.40
C GLY A 11 -6.43 -6.74 -0.25
N SER A 12 -5.44 -7.21 -1.02
CA SER A 12 -4.93 -8.59 -0.92
C SER A 12 -4.20 -8.82 0.40
N LYS A 13 -4.37 -10.01 0.99
CA LYS A 13 -3.67 -10.42 2.21
C LYS A 13 -2.24 -10.81 1.87
N THR A 14 -1.30 -9.90 2.07
CA THR A 14 0.11 -10.07 1.70
C THR A 14 1.07 -9.35 2.63
N ILE A 15 0.58 -8.86 3.77
CA ILE A 15 1.36 -8.08 4.73
C ILE A 15 1.40 -8.90 6.01
N ASP A 16 2.58 -9.27 6.48
CA ASP A 16 2.72 -10.06 7.71
C ASP A 16 2.53 -9.16 8.95
N ASN A 17 3.03 -7.92 8.92
CA ASN A 17 2.89 -6.94 9.99
C ASN A 17 2.54 -5.54 9.45
N LEU A 18 1.49 -4.92 9.98
CA LEU A 18 1.10 -3.57 9.59
C LEU A 18 2.11 -2.50 10.04
N GLY A 19 2.48 -1.62 9.12
CA GLY A 19 3.40 -0.51 9.36
C GLY A 19 4.87 -0.92 9.42
N ASP A 20 5.21 -2.15 8.99
CA ASP A 20 6.59 -2.67 8.98
C ASP A 20 7.27 -2.51 7.60
N TYR A 21 6.78 -1.55 6.79
CA TYR A 21 7.36 -1.19 5.49
C TYR A 21 7.44 -2.36 4.50
N GLU A 22 6.54 -3.34 4.64
CA GLU A 22 6.47 -4.47 3.72
C GLU A 22 5.93 -4.02 2.36
N ILE A 23 6.54 -4.53 1.28
CA ILE A 23 6.12 -4.24 -0.08
C ILE A 23 5.13 -5.32 -0.55
N CYS A 24 3.90 -4.91 -0.86
CA CYS A 24 2.90 -5.81 -1.41
C CYS A 24 3.39 -6.42 -2.73
N PRO A 25 3.52 -7.75 -2.86
CA PRO A 25 4.03 -8.39 -4.08
C PRO A 25 3.08 -8.22 -5.27
N ILE A 26 1.80 -7.90 -5.04
CA ILE A 26 0.76 -7.74 -6.06
C ILE A 26 0.79 -6.33 -6.66
N CYS A 27 0.59 -5.30 -5.82
CA CYS A 27 0.47 -3.92 -6.30
C CYS A 27 1.76 -3.10 -6.17
N LYS A 28 2.78 -3.60 -5.46
CA LYS A 28 4.06 -2.91 -5.19
C LYS A 28 3.99 -1.69 -4.28
N TRP A 29 2.84 -1.43 -3.68
CA TRP A 29 2.72 -0.45 -2.59
C TRP A 29 3.48 -0.93 -1.34
N GLU A 30 4.28 -0.05 -0.75
CA GLU A 30 4.94 -0.26 0.54
C GLU A 30 3.99 0.14 1.68
N ASP A 31 3.84 -0.71 2.70
CA ASP A 31 2.99 -0.47 3.87
C ASP A 31 3.63 0.55 4.84
N ASP A 32 3.75 1.78 4.35
CA ASP A 32 4.29 2.91 5.07
C ASP A 32 3.25 3.41 6.11
N PRO A 33 3.59 3.46 7.41
CA PRO A 33 2.66 3.83 8.47
C PRO A 33 2.23 5.31 8.41
N ILE A 34 3.03 6.20 7.82
CA ILE A 34 2.70 7.62 7.65
C ILE A 34 1.64 7.75 6.56
N GLN A 35 1.86 7.18 5.38
CA GLN A 35 0.90 7.21 4.27
C GLN A 35 -0.36 6.40 4.56
N SER A 36 -0.27 5.40 5.44
CA SER A 36 -1.44 4.68 5.98
C SER A 36 -2.32 5.58 6.85
N LYS A 37 -1.69 6.38 7.72
CA LYS A 37 -2.37 7.31 8.63
C LYS A 37 -2.86 8.58 7.93
N GLU A 38 -2.12 9.02 6.91
CA GLU A 38 -2.39 10.22 6.10
C GLU A 38 -2.51 9.81 4.61
N PRO A 39 -3.68 9.30 4.16
CA PRO A 39 -3.82 8.68 2.84
C PRO A 39 -3.62 9.61 1.63
N ASP A 40 -3.61 10.91 1.86
CA ASP A 40 -3.34 11.95 0.86
C ASP A 40 -1.90 12.49 0.93
N TYR A 41 -1.05 11.96 1.84
CA TYR A 41 0.36 12.29 1.89
C TYR A 41 1.07 11.74 0.65
N VAL A 42 1.56 12.66 -0.19
CA VAL A 42 2.28 12.36 -1.43
C VAL A 42 3.78 12.36 -1.15
N GLY A 43 4.49 11.39 -1.73
CA GLY A 43 5.92 11.19 -1.52
C GLY A 43 6.25 10.38 -0.26
N GLY A 44 7.54 10.31 0.08
CA GLY A 44 8.05 9.41 1.11
C GLY A 44 8.51 8.08 0.52
N ALA A 45 8.09 6.97 1.14
CA ALA A 45 8.36 5.62 0.66
C ALA A 45 7.73 5.33 -0.71
N ASN A 46 6.47 5.72 -0.89
CA ASN A 46 5.77 5.63 -2.16
C ASN A 46 5.72 7.00 -2.86
N LYS A 47 5.76 7.04 -4.20
CA LYS A 47 5.66 8.32 -4.93
C LYS A 47 4.22 8.83 -4.91
N MET A 48 3.27 7.94 -5.15
CA MET A 48 1.84 8.21 -5.02
C MET A 48 1.44 8.28 -3.55
N SER A 49 0.37 9.02 -3.24
CA SER A 49 -0.37 8.85 -1.99
C SER A 49 -1.13 7.52 -1.97
N LEU A 50 -1.59 7.07 -0.80
CA LEU A 50 -2.37 5.83 -0.69
C LEU A 50 -3.66 5.91 -1.52
N ASN A 51 -4.30 7.07 -1.56
CA ASN A 51 -5.50 7.27 -2.37
C ASN A 51 -5.19 7.27 -3.88
N GLU A 52 -4.10 7.91 -4.31
CA GLU A 52 -3.66 7.86 -5.71
C GLU A 52 -3.32 6.42 -6.13
N ALA A 53 -2.62 5.66 -5.27
CA ALA A 53 -2.28 4.27 -5.52
C ALA A 53 -3.51 3.37 -5.62
N LYS A 54 -4.51 3.53 -4.73
CA LYS A 54 -5.80 2.83 -4.82
C LYS A 54 -6.48 3.09 -6.15
N GLU A 55 -6.53 4.34 -6.60
CA GLU A 55 -7.15 4.71 -7.87
C GLU A 55 -6.36 4.21 -9.08
N ALA A 56 -5.03 4.27 -9.04
CA ALA A 56 -4.16 3.69 -10.06
C ALA A 56 -4.40 2.18 -10.20
N TYR A 57 -4.42 1.45 -9.07
CA TYR A 57 -4.66 0.02 -9.05
C TYR A 57 -6.05 -0.37 -9.58
N LYS A 58 -7.11 0.32 -9.14
CA LYS A 58 -8.49 0.12 -9.66
C LYS A 58 -8.58 0.31 -11.17
N GLN A 59 -7.77 1.22 -11.72
CA GLN A 59 -7.74 1.55 -13.14
C GLN A 59 -6.73 0.69 -13.94
N GLY A 60 -6.14 -0.34 -13.30
CA GLY A 60 -5.17 -1.24 -13.94
C GLY A 60 -3.83 -0.56 -14.27
N ARG A 61 -3.56 0.62 -13.69
CA ARG A 61 -2.29 1.32 -13.86
C ARG A 61 -1.27 0.82 -12.84
N LYS A 62 -0.01 1.04 -13.18
CA LYS A 62 1.11 0.79 -12.26
C LYS A 62 1.02 1.76 -11.07
N VAL A 63 1.08 1.20 -9.87
CA VAL A 63 1.32 1.95 -8.62
C VAL A 63 2.81 2.27 -8.55
N ILE A 64 3.15 3.53 -8.26
CA ILE A 64 4.54 4.03 -8.26
C ILE A 64 4.87 4.85 -7.02
#